data_AF-A0A2P9JYA5-F1
#
_entry.id   AF-A0A2P9JYA5-F1
#
_cell.length_a   1.000
_cell.length_b   1.000
_cell.length_c   1.000
_cell.angle_alpha   90.00
_cell.angle_beta   90.00
_cell.angle_gamma   90.00
#
_symmetry.space_group_name_H-M   'P 1'
#
loop_
_entity.id
_entity.type
_entity.pdbx_description
1 polymer ?
#
loop_
_entity_poly.entity_id
_entity_poly.type
_entity_poly.pdbx_seq_one_letter_code
_entity_poly.pdbx_strand_id
1 'polypeptide(L)'
;NSTTELAFKYAVYKINKDKTLLPHTSLVYDIQYVPRDDSFHASKKACNQVRFGVQAVFGPSDPLLGAHIHSICDALDIPHLEARLDLDADVREFSINLYPAQHLLNRAFQDVMAFLNWTRVAIIYEEDYGLIKLRELVRSPH
;
A
#
# COMPACT_ATOMS: atom_id res chain seq x y z
N ASN A 1 -4.46 -17.59 -7.14
CA ASN A 1 -4.36 -16.14 -7.41
C ASN A 1 -4.88 -15.40 -6.20
N SER A 2 -4.16 -14.38 -5.71
CA SER A 2 -4.61 -13.58 -4.57
C SER A 2 -5.85 -12.77 -4.94
N THR A 3 -6.66 -12.41 -3.93
CA THR A 3 -7.82 -11.52 -4.11
C THR A 3 -7.40 -10.17 -4.70
N THR A 4 -6.26 -9.64 -4.28
CA THR A 4 -5.67 -8.39 -4.81
C THR A 4 -5.33 -8.49 -6.29
N GLU A 5 -4.71 -9.59 -6.73
CA GLU A 5 -4.39 -9.78 -8.14
C GLU A 5 -5.66 -9.85 -9.01
N LEU A 6 -6.69 -10.54 -8.52
CA LEU A 6 -7.98 -10.63 -9.21
C LEU A 6 -8.65 -9.26 -9.31
N ALA A 7 -8.64 -8.47 -8.23
CA ALA A 7 -9.19 -7.12 -8.21
C ALA A 7 -8.46 -6.21 -9.20
N PHE A 8 -7.12 -6.28 -9.26
CA PHE A 8 -6.31 -5.52 -10.20
C PHE A 8 -6.62 -5.89 -11.66
N LYS A 9 -6.65 -7.18 -11.99
CA LYS A 9 -7.03 -7.66 -13.33
C LYS A 9 -8.45 -7.23 -13.73
N TYR A 10 -9.39 -7.31 -12.79
CA TYR A 10 -10.77 -6.89 -13.01
C TYR A 10 -10.89 -5.38 -13.23
N ALA A 11 -10.14 -4.57 -12.50
CA ALA A 11 -10.11 -3.12 -12.68
C ALA A 11 -9.64 -2.72 -14.09
N VAL A 12 -8.55 -3.34 -14.57
CA VAL A 12 -8.05 -3.12 -15.94
C VAL A 12 -9.10 -3.54 -16.99
N TYR A 13 -9.71 -4.72 -16.81
CA TYR A 13 -10.79 -5.18 -17.69
C TYR A 13 -11.96 -4.19 -17.73
N LYS A 14 -12.38 -3.70 -16.56
CA LYS A 14 -13.52 -2.78 -16.45
C LYS A 14 -13.25 -1.46 -17.15
N ILE A 15 -12.05 -0.87 -16.97
CA ILE A 15 -11.66 0.37 -17.64
C ILE A 15 -11.61 0.17 -19.16
N ASN A 16 -10.95 -0.88 -19.64
CA ASN A 16 -10.84 -1.15 -21.08
C ASN A 16 -12.18 -1.45 -21.75
N LYS A 17 -13.18 -1.94 -21.00
CA LYS A 17 -14.53 -2.19 -21.51
C LYS A 17 -15.37 -0.92 -21.59
N ASP A 18 -15.10 0.07 -20.75
CA ASP A 18 -15.83 1.33 -20.72
C ASP A 18 -15.33 2.26 -21.83
N LYS A 19 -16.12 2.39 -22.90
CA LYS A 19 -15.76 3.22 -24.06
C LYS A 19 -15.74 4.73 -23.76
N THR A 20 -16.22 5.16 -22.59
CA THR A 20 -16.19 6.57 -22.18
C THR A 20 -14.87 6.94 -21.51
N LEU A 21 -14.15 5.95 -20.98
CA LEU A 21 -12.86 6.12 -20.31
C LEU A 21 -11.74 5.67 -21.26
N LEU A 22 -10.74 6.53 -21.48
CA LEU A 22 -9.58 6.21 -22.33
C LEU A 22 -9.96 5.64 -23.72
N PRO A 23 -10.79 6.34 -24.52
CA PRO A 23 -11.37 5.79 -25.75
C PRO A 23 -10.35 5.36 -26.83
N HIS A 24 -9.12 5.85 -26.74
CA HIS A 24 -8.03 5.58 -27.68
C HIS A 24 -6.84 4.84 -27.05
N THR A 25 -7.03 4.30 -25.85
CA THR A 25 -5.94 3.64 -25.11
C THR A 25 -6.48 2.39 -24.44
N SER A 26 -5.71 1.30 -24.52
CA SER A 26 -5.99 0.09 -23.75
C SER A 26 -4.92 -0.08 -22.70
N LEU A 27 -5.34 -0.22 -21.45
CA LEU A 27 -4.47 -0.54 -20.34
C LEU A 27 -4.00 -1.99 -20.48
N VAL A 28 -2.69 -2.18 -20.42
CA VAL A 28 -2.06 -3.49 -20.31
C VAL A 28 -1.32 -3.55 -18.97
N TYR A 29 -1.16 -4.75 -18.44
CA TYR A 29 -0.46 -4.95 -17.17
C TYR A 29 0.62 -6.00 -17.30
N ASP A 30 1.63 -5.87 -16.45
CA ASP A 30 2.61 -6.92 -16.18
C ASP A 30 2.60 -7.22 -14.68
N ILE A 31 2.45 -8.50 -14.31
CA ILE A 31 2.39 -8.93 -12.91
C ILE A 31 3.63 -9.76 -12.60
N GLN A 32 4.38 -9.31 -11.60
CA GLN A 32 5.58 -9.99 -11.13
C GLN A 32 5.35 -10.59 -9.73
N TYR A 33 5.79 -11.82 -9.55
CA TYR A 33 5.76 -12.51 -8.25
C TYR A 33 7.14 -12.48 -7.63
N VAL A 34 7.20 -12.11 -6.35
CA VAL A 34 8.43 -11.97 -5.55
C VAL A 34 8.25 -12.66 -4.19
N PRO A 35 9.26 -13.37 -3.68
CA PRO A 35 9.28 -13.81 -2.28
C PRO A 35 9.29 -12.60 -1.33
N ARG A 36 8.67 -12.72 -0.15
CA ARG A 36 8.47 -11.59 0.81
C ARG A 36 9.76 -11.03 1.39
N ASP A 37 10.82 -11.81 1.39
CA ASP A 37 12.11 -11.55 2.02
C ASP A 37 13.24 -11.30 1.01
N ASP A 38 12.89 -11.19 -0.28
CA ASP A 38 13.87 -11.09 -1.36
C ASP A 38 13.81 -9.73 -2.06
N SER A 39 14.32 -8.71 -1.36
CA SER A 39 14.40 -7.33 -1.86
C SER A 39 15.23 -7.20 -3.13
N PHE A 40 16.26 -8.03 -3.30
CA PHE A 40 17.11 -8.03 -4.47
C PHE A 40 16.35 -8.50 -5.72
N HIS A 41 15.66 -9.65 -5.65
CA HIS A 41 14.86 -10.11 -6.78
C HIS A 41 13.64 -9.22 -7.04
N ALA A 42 13.04 -8.64 -6.00
CA ALA A 42 11.98 -7.66 -6.15
C ALA A 42 12.44 -6.42 -6.93
N SER A 43 13.59 -5.85 -6.54
CA SER A 43 14.20 -4.72 -7.23
C SER A 43 14.53 -5.05 -8.69
N LYS A 44 15.11 -6.23 -8.95
CA LYS A 44 15.45 -6.66 -10.31
C LYS A 44 14.20 -6.81 -11.19
N LYS A 45 13.11 -7.34 -10.64
CA LYS A 45 11.83 -7.47 -11.34
C LYS A 45 11.22 -6.11 -11.64
N ALA A 46 11.20 -5.19 -10.68
CA ALA A 46 10.75 -3.82 -10.92
C ALA A 46 11.58 -3.12 -12.00
N CYS A 47 12.91 -3.18 -11.95
CA CYS A 47 13.76 -2.62 -13.00
C CYS A 47 13.45 -3.20 -14.39
N ASN A 48 13.09 -4.49 -14.49
CA ASN A 48 12.67 -5.07 -15.77
C ASN A 48 11.34 -4.47 -16.24
N GLN A 49 10.35 -4.30 -15.36
CA GLN A 49 9.08 -3.66 -15.70
C GLN A 49 9.30 -2.22 -16.18
N VAL A 50 10.14 -1.47 -15.48
CA VAL A 50 10.56 -0.12 -15.87
C VAL A 50 11.18 -0.12 -17.27
N ARG A 51 12.09 -1.06 -17.57
CA ARG A 51 12.69 -1.19 -18.91
C ARG A 51 11.66 -1.50 -20.00
N PHE A 52 10.54 -2.14 -19.68
CA PHE A 52 9.42 -2.35 -20.61
C PHE A 52 8.53 -1.11 -20.78
N GLY A 53 8.73 -0.05 -20.00
CA GLY A 53 8.01 1.21 -20.13
C GLY A 53 6.68 1.25 -19.38
N VAL A 54 6.63 0.72 -18.15
CA VAL A 54 5.44 0.89 -17.29
C VAL A 54 5.23 2.35 -16.92
N GLN A 55 3.96 2.77 -16.90
CA GLN A 55 3.56 4.15 -16.56
C GLN A 55 3.27 4.34 -15.07
N ALA A 56 3.13 3.25 -14.33
CA ALA A 56 2.96 3.24 -12.88
C ALA A 56 3.29 1.85 -12.33
N VAL A 57 3.69 1.77 -11.07
CA VAL A 57 3.96 0.52 -10.35
C VAL A 57 2.98 0.39 -9.19
N PHE A 58 2.35 -0.78 -9.04
CA PHE A 58 1.42 -1.06 -7.95
C PHE A 58 2.04 -2.03 -6.94
N GLY A 59 1.96 -1.69 -5.66
CA GLY A 59 2.47 -2.49 -4.55
C GLY A 59 4.00 -2.60 -4.55
N PRO A 60 4.58 -3.65 -3.94
CA PRO A 60 3.91 -4.74 -3.24
C PRO A 60 3.27 -4.30 -1.92
N SER A 61 2.40 -5.13 -1.35
CA SER A 61 1.79 -4.86 -0.04
C SER A 61 2.74 -5.07 1.14
N ASP A 62 3.88 -5.72 0.91
CA ASP A 62 4.88 -5.97 1.94
C ASP A 62 5.65 -4.68 2.28
N PRO A 63 5.70 -4.24 3.57
CA PRO A 63 6.39 -3.02 4.00
C PRO A 63 7.89 -2.98 3.65
N LEU A 64 8.59 -4.11 3.79
CA LEU A 64 10.02 -4.18 3.52
C LEU A 64 10.28 -4.05 2.02
N LEU A 65 9.61 -4.88 1.21
CA LEU A 65 9.85 -4.88 -0.23
C LEU A 65 9.44 -3.57 -0.87
N GLY A 66 8.27 -3.04 -0.54
CA GLY A 66 7.80 -1.83 -1.20
C GLY A 66 8.62 -0.59 -0.86
N ALA A 67 9.42 -0.56 0.22
CA ALA A 67 10.39 0.52 0.45
C ALA A 67 11.49 0.51 -0.63
N HIS A 68 11.95 -0.68 -1.03
CA HIS A 68 12.90 -0.82 -2.14
C HIS A 68 12.27 -0.45 -3.49
N ILE A 69 11.01 -0.82 -3.71
CA ILE A 69 10.29 -0.48 -4.94
C ILE A 69 10.01 1.02 -5.03
N HIS A 70 9.65 1.65 -3.92
CA HIS A 70 9.48 3.09 -3.81
C HIS A 70 10.78 3.82 -4.18
N SER A 71 11.92 3.42 -3.63
CA SER A 71 13.22 4.02 -3.97
C SER A 71 13.55 3.99 -5.47
N ILE A 72 13.18 2.92 -6.17
CA ILE A 72 13.36 2.83 -7.63
C ILE A 72 12.41 3.77 -8.37
N CYS A 73 11.15 3.82 -7.93
CA CYS A 73 10.11 4.65 -8.55
C CYS A 73 10.42 6.14 -8.37
N ASP A 74 10.84 6.53 -7.17
CA ASP A 74 11.29 7.87 -6.81
C ASP A 74 12.50 8.30 -7.66
N ALA A 75 13.53 7.46 -7.76
CA ALA A 75 14.73 7.76 -8.55
C ALA A 75 14.48 7.90 -10.07
N LEU A 76 13.34 7.42 -10.56
CA LEU A 76 13.02 7.37 -11.99
C LEU A 76 11.76 8.15 -12.34
N ASP A 77 11.22 8.92 -11.40
CA ASP A 77 9.98 9.71 -11.55
C ASP A 77 8.77 8.87 -12.01
N ILE A 78 8.69 7.62 -11.54
CA ILE A 78 7.61 6.68 -11.89
C ILE A 78 6.56 6.69 -10.78
N PRO A 79 5.27 6.91 -11.07
CA PRO A 79 4.22 6.84 -10.07
C PRO A 79 4.16 5.46 -9.38
N HIS A 80 4.29 5.47 -8.06
CA HIS A 80 4.15 4.30 -7.19
C HIS A 80 2.82 4.35 -6.44
N LEU A 81 2.03 3.29 -6.56
CA LEU A 81 0.70 3.19 -5.97
C LEU A 81 0.67 2.06 -4.95
N GLU A 82 0.37 2.42 -3.70
CA GLU A 82 0.48 1.52 -2.56
C GLU A 82 -0.87 1.36 -1.87
N ALA A 83 -1.05 0.21 -1.21
CA ALA A 83 -2.21 -0.07 -0.38
C ALA A 83 -1.76 -0.94 0.80
N ARG A 84 -0.81 -0.41 1.58
CA ARG A 84 -0.18 -1.12 2.71
C ARG A 84 0.02 -0.20 3.90
N LEU A 85 0.25 -0.79 5.06
CA LEU A 85 0.66 -0.04 6.23
C LEU A 85 1.95 0.75 5.91
N ASP A 86 1.92 2.05 6.21
CA ASP A 86 3.10 2.89 6.25
C ASP A 86 3.37 3.32 7.68
N LEU A 87 4.59 3.09 8.15
CA LEU A 87 5.03 3.44 9.50
C LEU A 87 5.80 4.76 9.52
N ASP A 88 6.20 5.26 8.35
CA ASP A 88 6.84 6.56 8.23
C ASP A 88 5.76 7.63 8.06
N ALA A 89 5.91 8.73 8.79
CA ALA A 89 5.01 9.88 8.70
C ALA A 89 5.44 10.87 7.60
N ASP A 90 6.55 10.60 6.93
CA ASP A 90 7.14 11.50 5.96
C ASP A 90 6.42 11.42 4.61
N VAL A 91 6.30 12.57 3.95
CA VAL A 91 5.75 12.65 2.61
C VAL A 91 6.73 11.97 1.65
N ARG A 92 6.26 10.94 0.96
CA ARG A 92 7.02 10.22 -0.07
C ARG A 92 6.73 10.81 -1.44
N GLU A 93 7.75 11.39 -2.08
CA GLU A 93 7.65 11.82 -3.47
C GLU A 93 7.37 10.60 -4.38
N PHE A 94 6.65 10.85 -5.47
CA PHE A 94 6.22 9.85 -6.45
C PHE A 94 5.46 8.62 -5.89
N SER A 95 5.01 8.64 -4.63
CA SER A 95 4.18 7.58 -4.06
C SER A 95 2.83 8.09 -3.55
N ILE A 96 1.79 7.33 -3.82
CA ILE A 96 0.47 7.50 -3.20
C ILE A 96 0.10 6.19 -2.51
N ASN A 97 -0.05 6.25 -1.20
CA ASN A 97 -0.55 5.14 -0.41
C ASN A 97 -2.04 5.33 -0.10
N LEU A 98 -2.87 4.42 -0.59
CA LEU A 98 -4.32 4.41 -0.39
C LEU A 98 -4.72 3.75 0.94
N TYR A 99 -3.77 3.17 1.67
CA TYR A 99 -4.03 2.66 3.01
C TYR A 99 -4.27 3.84 3.97
N PRO A 100 -5.29 3.77 4.86
CA PRO A 100 -5.55 4.86 5.79
C PRO A 100 -4.34 5.18 6.66
N ALA A 101 -4.01 6.47 6.79
CA ALA A 101 -2.93 6.91 7.65
C ALA A 101 -3.16 6.47 9.11
N GLN A 102 -2.09 6.08 9.81
CA GLN A 102 -2.19 5.48 11.14
C GLN A 102 -2.91 6.37 12.16
N HIS A 103 -2.68 7.69 12.11
CA HIS A 103 -3.36 8.64 13.00
C HIS A 103 -4.89 8.71 12.79
N LEU A 104 -5.37 8.48 11.57
CA LEU A 104 -6.81 8.42 11.27
C LEU A 104 -7.43 7.14 11.84
N LEU A 105 -6.72 6.01 11.74
CA LEU A 105 -7.15 4.75 12.36
C LEU A 105 -7.18 4.89 13.89
N ASN A 106 -6.15 5.49 14.49
CA ASN A 106 -6.08 5.75 15.92
C ASN A 106 -7.27 6.61 16.40
N ARG A 107 -7.61 7.68 15.68
CA ARG A 107 -8.79 8.49 16.00
C ARG A 107 -10.09 7.68 15.88
N ALA A 108 -10.25 6.91 14.82
CA ALA A 108 -11.44 6.07 14.64
C ALA A 108 -11.62 5.07 15.79
N PHE A 109 -10.52 4.49 16.29
CA PHE A 109 -10.58 3.64 17.49
C PHE A 109 -10.98 4.44 18.74
N GLN A 110 -10.42 5.64 18.95
CA GLN A 110 -10.80 6.51 20.06
C GLN A 110 -12.28 6.88 20.05
N ASP A 111 -12.82 7.22 18.87
CA ASP A 111 -14.24 7.56 18.70
C ASP A 111 -15.15 6.39 19.10
N VAL A 112 -14.77 5.16 18.72
CA VAL A 112 -15.51 3.94 19.12
C VAL A 112 -15.42 3.69 20.62
N MET A 113 -14.24 3.86 21.23
CA MET A 113 -14.04 3.70 22.67
C MET A 113 -14.87 4.70 23.47
N ALA A 114 -14.90 5.95 23.04
CA ALA A 114 -15.70 7.00 23.65
C ALA A 114 -17.20 6.74 23.50
N PHE A 115 -17.66 6.39 22.28
CA PHE A 115 -19.06 6.07 22.01
C PHE A 115 -19.59 4.93 22.87
N LEU A 116 -18.76 3.91 23.12
CA LEU A 116 -19.11 2.74 23.93
C LEU A 116 -18.80 2.90 25.43
N ASN A 117 -18.30 4.06 25.88
CA ASN A 117 -17.89 4.34 27.25
C ASN A 117 -16.92 3.30 27.84
N TRP A 118 -15.90 2.90 27.06
CA TRP A 118 -14.90 1.94 27.54
C TRP A 118 -14.04 2.54 28.64
N THR A 119 -13.90 1.83 29.76
CA THR A 119 -13.05 2.22 30.91
C THR A 119 -11.75 1.43 30.98
N ARG A 120 -11.69 0.29 30.29
CA ARG A 120 -10.52 -0.61 30.23
C ARG A 120 -10.44 -1.21 28.84
N VAL A 121 -9.23 -1.29 28.31
CA VAL A 121 -8.97 -1.80 26.96
C VAL A 121 -7.80 -2.77 27.04
N ALA A 122 -7.90 -3.88 26.31
CA ALA A 122 -6.80 -4.82 26.11
C ALA A 122 -6.48 -4.85 24.61
N ILE A 123 -5.20 -4.75 24.28
CA ILE A 123 -4.71 -4.80 22.91
C ILE A 123 -4.13 -6.19 22.66
N ILE A 124 -4.60 -6.85 21.60
CA ILE A 124 -4.09 -8.13 21.14
C ILE A 124 -3.49 -7.89 19.76
N TYR A 125 -2.23 -8.29 19.56
CA TYR A 125 -1.51 -8.15 18.31
C TYR A 125 -0.74 -9.45 18.01
N GLU A 126 -0.56 -9.74 16.72
CA GLU A 126 0.17 -10.92 16.23
C GLU A 126 1.54 -10.55 15.68
N GLU A 127 1.61 -9.44 14.93
CA GLU A 127 2.84 -8.96 14.29
C GLU A 127 3.52 -7.87 15.12
N ASP A 128 4.85 -7.81 15.10
CA ASP A 128 5.66 -6.85 15.87
C ASP A 128 5.30 -5.38 15.58
N TYR A 129 4.92 -5.08 14.34
CA TYR A 129 4.46 -3.74 13.95
C TYR A 129 3.12 -3.35 14.62
N GLY A 130 2.35 -4.31 15.13
CA GLY A 130 1.07 -4.09 15.83
C GLY A 130 1.19 -3.20 17.06
N LEU A 131 2.31 -3.28 17.79
CA LEU A 131 2.58 -2.42 18.94
C LEU A 131 2.89 -0.97 18.54
N ILE A 132 3.60 -0.77 17.42
CA ILE A 132 3.94 0.57 16.91
C ILE A 132 2.66 1.32 16.54
N LYS A 133 1.72 0.64 15.86
CA LYS A 133 0.39 1.17 15.47
C LYS A 133 -0.38 1.79 16.64
N LEU A 134 -0.34 1.13 17.79
CA LEU A 134 -1.22 1.40 18.92
C LEU A 134 -0.52 2.16 20.06
N ARG A 135 0.78 2.47 19.90
CA ARG A 135 1.54 3.26 20.89
C ARG A 135 0.91 4.63 21.10
N GLU A 136 0.37 5.25 20.06
CA GLU A 136 -0.35 6.53 20.18
C GLU A 136 -1.70 6.37 20.89
N LEU A 137 -2.41 5.26 20.65
CA LEU A 137 -3.67 4.95 21.34
C LEU A 137 -3.48 4.78 22.85
N VAL A 138 -2.37 4.14 23.26
CA VAL A 138 -2.03 3.93 24.68
C VAL A 138 -1.50 5.22 25.34
N ARG A 139 -0.96 6.16 24.57
CA ARG A 139 -0.37 7.42 25.07
C ARG A 139 -1.36 8.57 25.15
N SER A 140 -2.49 8.50 24.48
CA SER A 140 -3.52 9.52 24.56
C SER A 140 -4.11 9.50 25.97
N PRO A 141 -4.01 10.59 26.76
CA PRO A 141 -4.68 10.64 28.05
C PRO A 141 -6.19 10.56 27.83
N HIS A 142 -6.86 9.84 28.73
CA HIS A 142 -8.30 9.96 28.91
C HIS A 142 -8.67 11.40 29.28
#